data_AF-A0A814VA85-F1
#
_entry.id   AF-A0A814VA85-F1
#
_cell.length_a   1.000
_cell.length_b   1.000
_cell.length_c   1.000
_cell.angle_alpha   90.00
_cell.angle_beta   90.00
_cell.angle_gamma   90.00
#
_symmetry.space_group_name_H-M   'P 1'
#
loop_
_entity.id
_entity.type
_entity.pdbx_description
1 polymer ?
#
loop_
_entity_poly.entity_id
_entity_poly.type
_entity_poly.pdbx_seq_one_letter_code
_entity_poly.pdbx_strand_id
1 'polypeptide(L)'
;MHEFLFEANRMKDFSHPNVLSLIGVAWDSIRKAMVLLPYMKNGDLRSYISNEKNRPTVRQLITWGIQVADGMEYLSSLKFVHRDLATRNCMLDENLICRICDFGLSRDVFDRDYYLVPRTTTKEKDGLSIQIPPRRLPIRWLSPESIETSRYTIQSDVWSYGVLLWELLSRGKTPYPGIDNADIFSYVKNGYRLPQPTYCPQLLYKSVMIVCWHADPTQRPSFQQLAQDIRNILHQLEIEQQQHKLYLQQQQTSSADDDTTIVERYSADRRIKRLSTTSMSSSGSIGGQYITTPHRQSENIQLLFGRDRDDEDAYAVAVNSSADIFSTTRLLPKYTETSIAEDA
;
A
#
# COMPACT_ATOMS: atom_id res chain seq x y z
N MET A 1 21.79 13.07 0.91
CA MET A 1 21.14 14.27 0.29
C MET A 1 20.82 14.18 -1.22
N HIS A 2 21.76 13.80 -2.12
CA HIS A 2 21.54 13.91 -3.58
C HIS A 2 20.53 12.90 -4.17
N GLU A 3 20.47 11.66 -3.64
CA GLU A 3 19.48 10.66 -4.06
C GLU A 3 18.06 11.04 -3.64
N PHE A 4 17.88 11.54 -2.41
CA PHE A 4 16.58 11.96 -1.87
C PHE A 4 15.93 13.08 -2.70
N LEU A 5 16.68 14.12 -3.06
CA LEU A 5 16.18 15.21 -3.90
C LEU A 5 15.97 14.77 -5.36
N PHE A 6 16.76 13.81 -5.84
CA PHE A 6 16.59 13.23 -7.17
C PHE A 6 15.29 12.41 -7.27
N GLU A 7 14.99 11.61 -6.24
CA GLU A 7 13.71 10.90 -6.11
C GLU A 7 12.55 11.90 -6.04
N ALA A 8 12.63 12.91 -5.16
CA ALA A 8 11.61 13.96 -5.05
C ALA A 8 11.36 14.68 -6.40
N ASN A 9 12.42 14.99 -7.16
CA ASN A 9 12.28 15.64 -8.46
C ASN A 9 11.61 14.75 -9.52
N ARG A 10 11.69 13.41 -9.42
CA ARG A 10 10.93 12.50 -10.30
C ARG A 10 9.45 12.43 -9.92
N MET A 11 9.12 12.66 -8.65
CA MET A 11 7.75 12.53 -8.11
C MET A 11 6.89 13.79 -8.27
N LYS A 12 7.51 14.96 -8.43
CA LYS A 12 6.79 16.24 -8.55
C LYS A 12 5.83 16.29 -9.75
N ASP A 13 6.14 15.53 -10.81
CA ASP A 13 5.40 15.56 -12.06
C ASP A 13 4.35 14.44 -12.14
N PHE A 14 4.22 13.61 -11.10
CA PHE A 14 3.18 12.59 -11.05
C PHE A 14 1.81 13.21 -10.87
N SER A 15 0.85 12.77 -11.69
CA SER A 15 -0.53 13.22 -11.68
C SER A 15 -1.45 12.03 -11.95
N HIS A 16 -1.73 11.26 -10.92
CA HIS A 16 -2.66 10.12 -10.98
C HIS A 16 -3.31 9.88 -9.61
N PRO A 17 -4.62 9.56 -9.53
CA PRO A 17 -5.31 9.35 -8.25
C PRO A 17 -4.70 8.24 -7.37
N ASN A 18 -4.06 7.25 -7.98
CA ASN A 18 -3.45 6.11 -7.28
C ASN A 18 -1.91 6.16 -7.21
N VAL A 19 -1.31 7.33 -7.45
CA VAL A 19 0.12 7.57 -7.24
C VAL A 19 0.26 8.78 -6.32
N LEU A 20 1.09 8.68 -5.29
CA LEU A 20 1.29 9.79 -4.38
C LEU A 20 2.19 10.84 -5.03
N SER A 21 1.63 12.03 -5.26
CA SER A 21 2.35 13.17 -5.80
C SER A 21 3.02 13.98 -4.69
N LEU A 22 4.22 14.47 -4.95
CA LEU A 22 4.95 15.36 -4.06
C LEU A 22 4.23 16.73 -3.97
N ILE A 23 3.98 17.22 -2.76
CA ILE A 23 3.49 18.60 -2.56
C ILE A 23 4.67 19.59 -2.67
N GLY A 24 5.80 19.25 -2.05
CA GLY A 24 7.00 20.08 -2.12
C GLY A 24 8.13 19.54 -1.25
N VAL A 25 9.24 20.29 -1.19
CA VAL A 25 10.36 20.03 -0.29
C VAL A 25 10.52 21.21 0.67
N ALA A 26 10.91 20.92 1.90
CA ALA A 26 11.18 21.90 2.93
C ALA A 26 12.54 21.63 3.58
N TRP A 27 13.06 22.58 4.34
CA TRP A 27 14.29 22.43 5.11
C TRP A 27 14.02 22.80 6.56
N ASP A 28 14.60 22.02 7.48
CA ASP A 28 14.56 22.38 8.89
C ASP A 28 15.63 23.44 9.22
N SER A 29 15.64 23.92 10.47
CA SER A 29 16.60 24.91 10.97
C SER A 29 18.07 24.44 10.93
N ILE A 30 18.31 23.15 10.71
CA ILE A 30 19.62 22.51 10.63
C ILE A 30 19.94 22.05 9.18
N ARG A 31 19.19 22.56 8.19
CA ARG A 31 19.32 22.24 6.74
C ARG A 31 19.01 20.77 6.38
N LYS A 32 18.28 20.05 7.20
CA LYS A 32 17.79 18.70 6.83
C LYS A 32 16.64 18.84 5.84
N ALA A 33 16.76 18.15 4.71
CA ALA A 33 15.74 18.14 3.68
C ALA A 33 14.53 17.31 4.13
N MET A 34 13.35 17.86 3.95
CA MET A 34 12.05 17.26 4.24
C MET A 34 11.23 17.18 2.96
N VAL A 35 10.42 16.14 2.86
CA VAL A 35 9.45 15.97 1.77
C VAL A 35 8.04 16.15 2.33
N LEU A 36 7.25 16.98 1.63
CA LEU A 36 5.87 17.29 1.96
C LEU A 36 4.95 16.44 1.11
N LEU A 37 4.07 15.67 1.76
CA LEU A 37 3.17 14.72 1.13
C LEU A 37 1.75 14.87 1.62
N PRO A 38 0.75 14.46 0.82
CA PRO A 38 -0.62 14.36 1.28
C PRO A 38 -0.73 13.47 2.52
N TYR A 39 -1.60 13.84 3.46
CA TYR A 39 -1.83 13.02 4.65
C TYR A 39 -2.60 11.75 4.32
N MET A 40 -1.95 10.63 4.56
CA MET A 40 -2.52 9.30 4.39
C MET A 40 -3.05 8.81 5.74
N LYS A 41 -4.26 9.25 6.10
CA LYS A 41 -4.90 9.05 7.42
C LYS A 41 -4.85 7.61 7.93
N ASN A 42 -4.91 6.64 7.03
CA ASN A 42 -4.99 5.22 7.37
C ASN A 42 -3.63 4.51 7.28
N GLY A 43 -2.54 5.23 7.03
CA GLY A 43 -1.17 4.69 6.98
C GLY A 43 -0.92 3.80 5.77
N ASP A 44 0.09 2.92 5.88
CA ASP A 44 0.43 1.98 4.84
C ASP A 44 -0.53 0.78 4.79
N LEU A 45 -0.67 0.21 3.60
CA LEU A 45 -1.65 -0.82 3.31
C LEU A 45 -1.35 -2.13 4.03
N ARG A 46 -0.07 -2.48 4.27
CA ARG A 46 0.32 -3.69 5.02
C ARG A 46 -0.14 -3.59 6.46
N SER A 47 0.24 -2.51 7.15
CA SER A 47 -0.16 -2.25 8.53
C SER A 47 -1.69 -2.19 8.66
N TYR A 48 -2.37 -1.58 7.67
CA TYR A 48 -3.82 -1.48 7.66
C TYR A 48 -4.51 -2.85 7.58
N ILE A 49 -4.10 -3.73 6.66
CA ILE A 49 -4.76 -5.03 6.45
C ILE A 49 -4.40 -6.09 7.50
N SER A 50 -3.24 -5.95 8.16
CA SER A 50 -2.81 -6.85 9.24
C SER A 50 -3.41 -6.49 10.60
N ASN A 51 -3.96 -5.29 10.77
CA ASN A 51 -4.63 -4.88 12.00
C ASN A 51 -6.00 -5.55 12.11
N GLU A 52 -6.19 -6.40 13.13
CA GLU A 52 -7.44 -7.15 13.35
C GLU A 52 -8.69 -6.28 13.59
N LYS A 53 -8.50 -5.01 13.98
CA LYS A 53 -9.59 -4.03 14.10
C LYS A 53 -10.16 -3.65 12.74
N ASN A 54 -9.32 -3.71 11.71
CA ASN A 54 -9.73 -3.46 10.33
C ASN A 54 -10.20 -4.78 9.71
N ARG A 55 -11.42 -4.79 9.17
CA ARG A 55 -12.01 -5.97 8.53
C ARG A 55 -12.36 -5.70 7.07
N PRO A 56 -11.38 -5.39 6.19
CA PRO A 56 -11.69 -5.15 4.79
C PRO A 56 -12.26 -6.42 4.15
N THR A 57 -13.26 -6.25 3.29
CA THR A 57 -13.86 -7.37 2.55
C THR A 57 -12.90 -7.84 1.44
N VAL A 58 -13.11 -9.04 0.90
CA VAL A 58 -12.34 -9.51 -0.28
C VAL A 58 -12.53 -8.54 -1.46
N ARG A 59 -13.74 -7.99 -1.64
CA ARG A 59 -14.03 -6.93 -2.61
C ARG A 59 -13.10 -5.72 -2.42
N GLN A 60 -12.95 -5.24 -1.18
CA GLN A 60 -12.09 -4.10 -0.89
C GLN A 60 -10.61 -4.39 -1.19
N LEU A 61 -10.14 -5.58 -0.82
CA LEU A 61 -8.77 -6.01 -1.12
C LEU A 61 -8.49 -6.05 -2.62
N ILE A 62 -9.42 -6.60 -3.41
CA ILE A 62 -9.33 -6.62 -4.87
C ILE A 62 -9.41 -5.21 -5.45
N THR A 63 -10.24 -4.34 -4.88
CA THR A 63 -10.37 -2.93 -5.29
C THR A 63 -9.06 -2.18 -5.09
N TRP A 64 -8.35 -2.39 -3.97
CA TRP A 64 -7.01 -1.82 -3.79
C TRP A 64 -5.99 -2.42 -4.77
N GLY A 65 -6.10 -3.71 -5.10
CA GLY A 65 -5.32 -4.30 -6.19
C GLY A 65 -5.51 -3.59 -7.53
N ILE A 66 -6.76 -3.32 -7.93
CA ILE A 66 -7.10 -2.55 -9.14
C ILE A 66 -6.48 -1.16 -9.09
N GLN A 67 -6.63 -0.44 -7.97
CA GLN A 67 -6.07 0.91 -7.79
C GLN A 67 -4.55 0.92 -7.93
N VAL A 68 -3.85 -0.08 -7.39
CA VAL A 68 -2.41 -0.24 -7.57
C VAL A 68 -2.08 -0.55 -9.04
N ALA A 69 -2.84 -1.40 -9.73
CA ALA A 69 -2.63 -1.66 -11.15
C ALA A 69 -2.78 -0.39 -11.99
N ASP A 70 -3.79 0.44 -11.72
CA ASP A 70 -4.01 1.72 -12.41
C ASP A 70 -2.84 2.68 -12.18
N GLY A 71 -2.37 2.79 -10.93
CA GLY A 71 -1.19 3.60 -10.62
C GLY A 71 0.07 3.11 -11.32
N MET A 72 0.28 1.79 -11.40
CA MET A 72 1.44 1.20 -12.09
C MET A 72 1.32 1.26 -13.61
N GLU A 73 0.11 1.24 -14.18
CA GLU A 73 -0.12 1.51 -15.60
C GLU A 73 0.33 2.94 -15.94
N TYR A 74 -0.08 3.91 -15.13
CA TYR A 74 0.37 5.30 -15.26
C TYR A 74 1.90 5.41 -15.18
N LEU A 75 2.53 4.86 -14.13
CA LEU A 75 3.99 4.88 -13.99
C LEU A 75 4.71 4.20 -15.17
N SER A 76 4.19 3.07 -15.64
CA SER A 76 4.71 2.36 -16.80
C SER A 76 4.63 3.20 -18.09
N SER A 77 3.55 3.97 -18.28
CA SER A 77 3.42 4.88 -19.42
C SER A 77 4.53 5.95 -19.45
N LEU A 78 4.98 6.38 -18.27
CA LEU A 78 6.11 7.30 -18.07
C LEU A 78 7.48 6.61 -18.11
N LYS A 79 7.53 5.30 -18.40
CA LYS A 79 8.75 4.47 -18.32
C LYS A 79 9.39 4.48 -16.92
N PHE A 80 8.58 4.70 -15.89
CA PHE A 80 9.01 4.66 -14.50
C PHE A 80 8.97 3.22 -13.97
N VAL A 81 10.14 2.71 -13.57
CA VAL A 81 10.27 1.40 -12.90
C VAL A 81 10.34 1.64 -11.38
N HIS A 82 9.42 1.04 -10.63
CA HIS A 82 9.27 1.22 -9.18
C HIS A 82 10.33 0.46 -8.38
N ARG A 83 10.66 -0.79 -8.74
CA ARG A 83 11.71 -1.63 -8.10
C ARG A 83 11.44 -2.10 -6.67
N ASP A 84 10.40 -1.57 -6.02
CA ASP A 84 10.06 -1.91 -4.64
C ASP A 84 8.53 -1.91 -4.42
N LEU A 85 7.78 -2.40 -5.40
CA LEU A 85 6.33 -2.46 -5.31
C LEU A 85 5.90 -3.53 -4.29
N ALA A 86 5.28 -3.08 -3.20
CA ALA A 86 4.80 -3.93 -2.10
C ALA A 86 3.68 -3.21 -1.34
N THR A 87 2.90 -3.95 -0.53
CA THR A 87 1.82 -3.33 0.27
C THR A 87 2.33 -2.28 1.27
N ARG A 88 3.54 -2.42 1.80
CA ARG A 88 4.17 -1.40 2.68
C ARG A 88 4.49 -0.07 1.98
N ASN A 89 4.58 -0.10 0.65
CA ASN A 89 4.83 1.04 -0.23
C ASN A 89 3.54 1.50 -0.93
N CYS A 90 2.39 1.22 -0.33
CA CYS A 90 1.08 1.71 -0.73
C CYS A 90 0.42 2.34 0.49
N MET A 91 -0.15 3.53 0.37
CA MET A 91 -0.77 4.26 1.47
C MET A 91 -2.27 4.49 1.24
N LEU A 92 -3.02 4.63 2.33
CA LEU A 92 -4.47 4.85 2.32
C LEU A 92 -4.84 6.25 2.86
N ASP A 93 -5.56 7.03 2.05
CA ASP A 93 -6.12 8.30 2.48
C ASP A 93 -7.39 8.12 3.33
N GLU A 94 -8.01 9.23 3.74
CA GLU A 94 -9.21 9.20 4.59
C GLU A 94 -10.40 8.45 3.97
N ASN A 95 -10.47 8.40 2.64
CA ASN A 95 -11.53 7.73 1.88
C ASN A 95 -11.13 6.30 1.49
N LEU A 96 -10.04 5.77 2.06
CA LEU A 96 -9.47 4.46 1.75
C LEU A 96 -9.07 4.32 0.28
N ILE A 97 -8.69 5.42 -0.37
CA ILE A 97 -8.08 5.37 -1.69
C ILE A 97 -6.60 5.03 -1.53
N CYS A 98 -6.19 3.98 -2.21
CA CYS A 98 -4.83 3.49 -2.25
C CYS A 98 -3.98 4.31 -3.22
N ARG A 99 -2.81 4.74 -2.74
CA ARG A 99 -1.82 5.46 -3.53
C ARG A 99 -0.47 4.79 -3.37
N ILE A 100 0.16 4.48 -4.50
CA ILE A 100 1.52 3.97 -4.55
C ILE A 100 2.46 5.08 -4.07
N CYS A 101 3.37 4.74 -3.16
CA CYS A 101 4.40 5.64 -2.70
C CYS A 101 5.78 5.01 -2.90
N ASP A 102 6.74 5.79 -3.41
CA ASP A 102 8.12 5.36 -3.57
C ASP A 102 9.03 6.34 -2.84
N PHE A 103 8.97 6.28 -1.51
CA PHE A 103 9.93 6.99 -0.70
C PHE A 103 10.81 5.94 -0.04
N GLY A 104 12.12 6.02 -0.26
CA GLY A 104 13.12 5.23 0.46
C GLY A 104 13.05 5.31 2.00
N LEU A 105 12.09 6.07 2.54
CA LEU A 105 11.68 6.19 3.94
C LEU A 105 11.21 4.87 4.56
N SER A 106 10.69 3.94 3.76
CA SER A 106 10.21 2.66 4.29
C SER A 106 11.37 1.69 4.59
N ARG A 107 12.56 1.92 4.03
CA ARG A 107 13.71 1.01 4.19
C ARG A 107 14.17 0.88 5.63
N ASP A 108 14.11 1.96 6.42
CA ASP A 108 14.56 1.97 7.81
C ASP A 108 13.49 1.43 8.78
N VAL A 109 12.21 1.64 8.46
CA VAL A 109 11.08 1.18 9.27
C VAL A 109 10.86 -0.33 9.11
N PHE A 110 11.12 -0.87 7.91
CA PHE A 110 10.87 -2.27 7.55
C PHE A 110 12.16 -3.08 7.38
N ASP A 111 13.14 -2.89 8.27
CA ASP A 111 14.47 -3.52 8.24
C ASP A 111 14.45 -5.05 7.96
N ARG A 112 13.45 -5.76 8.51
CA ARG A 112 13.29 -7.22 8.33
C ARG A 112 12.90 -7.67 6.92
N ASP A 113 12.32 -6.77 6.12
CA ASP A 113 11.89 -7.06 4.75
C ASP A 113 13.04 -6.90 3.74
N TYR A 114 14.13 -6.25 4.15
CA TYR A 114 15.30 -6.04 3.31
C TYR A 114 16.41 -7.02 3.67
N TYR A 115 16.85 -7.77 2.67
CA TYR A 115 18.00 -8.64 2.77
C TYR A 115 19.28 -7.87 2.40
N LEU A 116 20.29 -7.94 3.26
CA LEU A 116 21.60 -7.40 2.97
C LEU A 116 22.35 -8.37 2.06
N VAL A 117 22.48 -8.03 0.78
CA VAL A 117 23.27 -8.82 -0.17
C VAL A 117 24.75 -8.61 0.14
N PRO A 118 25.48 -9.67 0.55
CA PRO A 118 26.89 -9.56 0.86
C PRO A 118 27.73 -9.27 -0.40
N ARG A 119 28.88 -8.63 -0.18
CA ARG A 119 29.87 -8.18 -1.18
C ARG A 119 30.02 -9.12 -2.39
N THR A 120 29.85 -8.61 -3.61
CA THR A 120 30.37 -9.27 -4.82
C THR A 120 31.51 -8.44 -5.39
N THR A 121 32.71 -9.00 -5.39
CA THR A 121 33.84 -8.47 -6.17
C THR A 121 33.57 -8.77 -7.64
N THR A 122 33.07 -7.81 -8.41
CA THR A 122 32.99 -7.99 -9.86
C THR A 122 34.30 -7.53 -10.50
N LYS A 123 35.05 -8.54 -10.96
CA LYS A 123 36.13 -8.58 -11.96
C LYS A 123 36.89 -7.29 -12.27
N GLU A 124 38.21 -7.41 -12.11
CA GLU A 124 39.27 -6.65 -12.76
C GLU A 124 38.92 -6.28 -14.21
N LYS A 125 38.48 -5.04 -14.43
CA LYS A 125 38.90 -4.28 -15.60
C LYS A 125 39.89 -3.25 -15.08
N ASP A 126 41.11 -3.31 -15.59
CA ASP A 126 42.21 -2.38 -15.31
C ASP A 126 42.88 -2.52 -13.92
N GLY A 127 42.74 -3.67 -13.24
CA GLY A 127 43.40 -3.93 -11.94
C GLY A 127 42.81 -3.14 -10.76
N LEU A 128 41.72 -2.38 -10.98
CA LEU A 128 41.04 -1.64 -9.94
C LEU A 128 39.91 -2.49 -9.33
N SER A 129 40.14 -3.01 -8.13
CA SER A 129 39.09 -3.60 -7.32
C SER A 129 38.11 -2.51 -6.87
N ILE A 130 36.99 -2.35 -7.56
CA ILE A 130 35.91 -1.47 -7.11
C ILE A 130 35.12 -2.22 -6.03
N GLN A 131 35.28 -1.82 -4.78
CA GLN A 131 34.41 -2.28 -3.69
C GLN A 131 33.03 -1.66 -3.87
N ILE A 132 32.05 -2.47 -4.28
CA ILE A 132 30.65 -2.05 -4.31
C ILE A 132 30.09 -2.24 -2.88
N PRO A 133 29.48 -1.20 -2.27
CA PRO A 133 28.88 -1.31 -0.95
C PRO A 133 27.76 -2.35 -0.94
N PRO A 134 27.52 -3.02 0.20
CA PRO A 134 26.45 -4.00 0.33
C PRO A 134 25.09 -3.35 0.07
N ARG A 135 24.21 -4.06 -0.65
CA ARG A 135 22.89 -3.55 -1.04
C ARG A 135 21.79 -4.22 -0.23
N ARG A 136 20.89 -3.40 0.34
CA ARG A 136 19.65 -3.85 0.98
C ARG A 136 18.57 -4.02 -0.10
N LEU A 137 18.07 -5.24 -0.28
CA LEU A 137 17.09 -5.58 -1.32
C LEU A 137 15.82 -6.23 -0.74
N PRO A 138 14.62 -5.88 -1.24
CA PRO A 138 13.37 -6.51 -0.85
C PRO A 138 13.20 -7.88 -1.53
N ILE A 139 14.11 -8.83 -1.24
CA ILE A 139 14.33 -10.04 -2.06
C ILE A 139 13.07 -10.90 -2.27
N ARG A 140 12.11 -10.86 -1.35
CA ARG A 140 10.83 -11.59 -1.42
C ARG A 140 9.85 -11.00 -2.43
N TRP A 141 10.05 -9.77 -2.89
CA TRP A 141 9.20 -9.12 -3.90
C TRP A 141 9.87 -9.10 -5.27
N LEU A 142 11.19 -9.27 -5.33
CA LEU A 142 11.94 -9.17 -6.58
C LEU A 142 11.72 -10.35 -7.51
N SER A 143 11.73 -10.07 -8.81
CA SER A 143 11.74 -11.08 -9.85
C SER A 143 13.09 -11.81 -9.93
N PRO A 144 13.15 -13.03 -10.49
CA PRO A 144 14.40 -13.79 -10.59
C PRO A 144 15.51 -13.01 -11.31
N GLU A 145 15.19 -12.31 -12.41
CA GLU A 145 16.17 -11.53 -13.16
C GLU A 145 16.66 -10.28 -12.42
N SER A 146 15.81 -9.67 -11.57
CA SER A 146 16.22 -8.57 -10.69
C SER A 146 17.16 -9.05 -9.59
N ILE A 147 16.94 -10.24 -9.04
CA ILE A 147 17.85 -10.82 -8.03
C ILE A 147 19.18 -11.24 -8.67
N GLU A 148 19.14 -11.94 -9.81
CA GLU A 148 20.32 -12.53 -10.44
C GLU A 148 21.22 -11.51 -11.13
N THR A 149 20.62 -10.58 -11.87
CA THR A 149 21.37 -9.69 -12.78
C THR A 149 21.15 -8.21 -12.49
N SER A 150 20.45 -7.87 -11.40
CA SER A 150 20.07 -6.48 -11.08
C SER A 150 19.31 -5.78 -12.23
N ARG A 151 18.59 -6.55 -13.05
CA ARG A 151 17.79 -6.03 -14.16
C ARG A 151 16.40 -5.65 -13.66
N TYR A 152 16.14 -4.36 -13.60
CA TYR A 152 14.84 -3.80 -13.20
C TYR A 152 14.11 -3.24 -14.42
N THR A 153 12.87 -3.67 -14.61
CA THR A 153 12.00 -3.30 -15.74
C THR A 153 10.55 -3.21 -15.28
N ILE A 154 9.67 -2.70 -16.12
CA ILE A 154 8.22 -2.77 -15.85
C ILE A 154 7.78 -4.23 -15.61
N GLN A 155 8.37 -5.21 -16.30
CA GLN A 155 8.02 -6.62 -16.12
C GLN A 155 8.52 -7.20 -14.79
N SER A 156 9.57 -6.63 -14.18
CA SER A 156 9.95 -7.00 -12.81
C SER A 156 9.01 -6.39 -11.77
N ASP A 157 8.43 -5.22 -12.06
CA ASP A 157 7.37 -4.65 -11.22
C ASP A 157 6.07 -5.46 -11.34
N VAL A 158 5.76 -6.01 -12.52
CA VAL A 158 4.62 -6.94 -12.69
C VAL A 158 4.77 -8.19 -11.81
N TRP A 159 5.98 -8.72 -11.68
CA TRP A 159 6.25 -9.81 -10.73
C TRP A 159 5.95 -9.37 -9.28
N SER A 160 6.47 -8.20 -8.89
CA SER A 160 6.28 -7.62 -7.57
C SER A 160 4.80 -7.36 -7.26
N TYR A 161 4.03 -6.94 -8.28
CA TYR A 161 2.59 -6.77 -8.20
C TYR A 161 1.85 -8.09 -7.91
N GLY A 162 2.27 -9.20 -8.51
CA GLY A 162 1.74 -10.52 -8.16
C GLY A 162 1.96 -10.86 -6.69
N VAL A 163 3.14 -10.54 -6.14
CA VAL A 163 3.44 -10.70 -4.69
C VAL A 163 2.57 -9.77 -3.84
N LEU A 164 2.38 -8.52 -4.26
CA LEU A 164 1.51 -7.55 -3.58
C LEU A 164 0.05 -8.03 -3.50
N LEU A 165 -0.49 -8.60 -4.58
CA LEU A 165 -1.83 -9.20 -4.56
C LEU A 165 -1.91 -10.36 -3.56
N TRP A 166 -0.85 -11.17 -3.47
CA TRP A 166 -0.76 -12.25 -2.49
C TRP A 166 -0.73 -11.71 -1.06
N GLU A 167 0.01 -10.64 -0.78
CA GLU A 167 0.00 -9.95 0.53
C GLU A 167 -1.41 -9.48 0.88
N LEU A 168 -2.11 -8.82 -0.05
CA LEU A 168 -3.48 -8.35 0.16
C LEU A 168 -4.41 -9.49 0.59
N LEU A 169 -4.41 -10.59 -0.17
CA LEU A 169 -5.35 -11.69 0.06
C LEU A 169 -4.91 -12.67 1.16
N SER A 170 -3.68 -12.55 1.63
CA SER A 170 -3.17 -13.24 2.81
C SER A 170 -3.27 -12.42 4.10
N ARG A 171 -3.82 -11.19 4.03
CA ARG A 171 -3.94 -10.23 5.16
C ARG A 171 -2.59 -9.73 5.69
N GLY A 172 -1.68 -9.44 4.76
CA GLY A 172 -0.36 -8.87 5.06
C GLY A 172 0.63 -9.86 5.65
N LYS A 173 0.42 -11.16 5.43
CA LYS A 173 1.44 -12.17 5.76
C LYS A 173 2.71 -11.89 4.97
N THR A 174 3.84 -12.23 5.56
CA THR A 174 5.13 -12.18 4.88
C THR A 174 5.14 -13.17 3.70
N PRO A 175 5.50 -12.73 2.48
CA PRO A 175 5.64 -13.64 1.35
C PRO A 175 6.68 -14.73 1.60
N TYR A 176 6.44 -15.91 1.04
CA TYR A 176 7.31 -17.10 1.16
C TYR A 176 7.53 -17.51 2.63
N PRO A 177 6.45 -17.75 3.39
CA PRO A 177 6.55 -18.05 4.82
C PRO A 177 7.38 -19.31 5.05
N GLY A 178 8.33 -19.23 6.00
CA GLY A 178 9.20 -20.36 6.36
C GLY A 178 10.45 -20.55 5.48
N ILE A 179 10.62 -19.76 4.41
CA ILE A 179 11.84 -19.76 3.58
C ILE A 179 12.73 -18.60 4.02
N ASP A 180 14.03 -18.82 4.24
CA ASP A 180 14.99 -17.75 4.55
C ASP A 180 15.20 -16.83 3.33
N ASN A 181 15.49 -15.54 3.58
CA ASN A 181 15.82 -14.56 2.54
C ASN A 181 16.97 -15.05 1.64
N ALA A 182 17.98 -15.72 2.20
CA ALA A 182 19.12 -16.24 1.44
C ALA A 182 18.72 -17.31 0.40
N ASP A 183 17.65 -18.06 0.68
CA ASP A 183 17.22 -19.19 -0.15
C ASP A 183 16.17 -18.82 -1.20
N ILE A 184 15.48 -17.67 -1.05
CA ILE A 184 14.37 -17.23 -1.92
C ILE A 184 14.70 -17.38 -3.40
N PHE A 185 15.89 -16.92 -3.82
CA PHE A 185 16.31 -16.98 -5.21
C PHE A 185 16.30 -18.40 -5.77
N SER A 186 16.84 -19.36 -5.01
CA SER A 186 16.92 -20.76 -5.45
C SER A 186 15.53 -21.37 -5.66
N TYR A 187 14.61 -21.15 -4.71
CA TYR A 187 13.24 -21.64 -4.78
C TYR A 187 12.52 -21.06 -5.99
N VAL A 188 12.57 -19.73 -6.14
CA VAL A 188 11.88 -19.01 -7.21
C VAL A 188 12.45 -19.40 -8.58
N LYS A 189 13.78 -19.52 -8.72
CA LYS A 189 14.45 -19.96 -9.95
C LYS A 189 14.08 -21.38 -10.33
N ASN A 190 13.90 -22.27 -9.35
CA ASN A 190 13.48 -23.66 -9.55
C ASN A 190 11.95 -23.82 -9.75
N GLY A 191 11.22 -22.72 -9.96
CA GLY A 191 9.80 -22.75 -10.30
C GLY A 191 8.85 -22.73 -9.10
N TYR A 192 9.34 -22.63 -7.86
CA TYR A 192 8.47 -22.46 -6.70
C TYR A 192 7.71 -21.14 -6.78
N ARG A 193 6.42 -21.16 -6.46
CA ARG A 193 5.53 -20.00 -6.42
C ARG A 193 4.72 -20.00 -5.13
N LEU A 194 4.30 -18.82 -4.70
CA LEU A 194 3.45 -18.67 -3.51
C LEU A 194 2.13 -19.44 -3.71
N PRO A 195 1.67 -20.21 -2.72
CA PRO A 195 0.40 -20.94 -2.83
C PRO A 195 -0.79 -19.98 -2.78
N GLN A 196 -1.93 -20.40 -3.31
CA GLN A 196 -3.17 -19.65 -3.26
C GLN A 196 -3.58 -19.33 -1.81
N PRO A 197 -3.82 -18.05 -1.43
CA PRO A 197 -4.35 -17.71 -0.12
C PRO A 197 -5.74 -18.31 0.11
N THR A 198 -6.07 -18.67 1.36
CA THR A 198 -7.29 -19.40 1.75
C THR A 198 -8.60 -18.80 1.22
N TYR A 199 -8.72 -17.48 1.20
CA TYR A 199 -9.93 -16.77 0.76
C TYR A 199 -9.75 -16.07 -0.59
N CYS A 200 -8.71 -16.43 -1.34
CA CYS A 200 -8.43 -15.88 -2.65
C CYS A 200 -9.32 -16.54 -3.71
N PRO A 201 -10.06 -15.77 -4.53
CA PRO A 201 -10.78 -16.32 -5.68
C PRO A 201 -9.83 -17.04 -6.64
N GLN A 202 -10.22 -18.24 -7.08
CA GLN A 202 -9.37 -19.09 -7.90
C GLN A 202 -9.00 -18.42 -9.24
N LEU A 203 -9.93 -17.68 -9.85
CA LEU A 203 -9.68 -16.93 -11.08
C LEU A 203 -8.61 -15.85 -10.89
N LEU A 204 -8.65 -15.11 -9.78
CA LEU A 204 -7.63 -14.11 -9.48
C LEU A 204 -6.25 -14.76 -9.29
N TYR A 205 -6.18 -15.89 -8.59
CA TYR A 205 -4.91 -16.59 -8.41
C TYR A 205 -4.34 -17.12 -9.74
N LYS A 206 -5.15 -17.87 -10.50
CA LYS A 206 -4.70 -18.55 -11.72
C LYS A 206 -4.47 -17.60 -12.89
N SER A 207 -5.40 -16.67 -13.12
CA SER A 207 -5.37 -15.82 -14.31
C SER A 207 -4.56 -14.54 -14.11
N VAL A 208 -4.25 -14.16 -12.87
CA VAL A 208 -3.51 -12.91 -12.57
C VAL A 208 -2.21 -13.20 -11.85
N MET A 209 -2.25 -13.74 -10.63
CA MET A 209 -1.03 -13.92 -9.81
C MET A 209 -0.02 -14.87 -10.45
N ILE A 210 -0.46 -16.06 -10.89
CA ILE A 210 0.43 -17.04 -11.52
C ILE A 210 1.07 -16.49 -12.80
N VAL A 211 0.31 -15.75 -13.63
CA VAL A 211 0.81 -15.18 -14.89
C VAL A 211 1.80 -14.05 -14.63
N CYS A 212 1.61 -13.25 -13.57
CA CYS A 212 2.61 -12.28 -13.11
C CYS A 212 3.96 -12.93 -12.78
N TRP A 213 3.96 -14.18 -12.32
CA TRP A 213 5.16 -14.93 -11.95
C TRP A 213 5.69 -15.86 -13.03
N HIS A 214 5.38 -15.58 -14.30
CA HIS A 214 6.00 -16.29 -15.41
C HIS A 214 7.52 -16.10 -15.40
N ALA A 215 8.28 -17.18 -15.67
CA ALA A 215 9.74 -17.17 -15.63
C ALA A 215 10.32 -16.21 -16.67
N ASP A 216 9.85 -16.31 -17.92
CA ASP A 216 10.14 -15.36 -18.99
C ASP A 216 9.37 -14.04 -18.76
N PRO A 217 10.06 -12.89 -18.57
CA PRO A 217 9.43 -11.59 -18.38
C PRO A 217 8.56 -11.14 -19.55
N THR A 218 8.81 -11.62 -20.78
CA THR A 218 8.04 -11.23 -21.98
C THR A 218 6.65 -11.83 -22.01
N GLN A 219 6.43 -12.92 -21.26
CA GLN A 219 5.12 -13.57 -21.13
C GLN A 219 4.28 -13.00 -19.99
N ARG A 220 4.84 -12.08 -19.18
CA ARG A 220 4.09 -11.41 -18.12
C ARG A 220 3.17 -10.34 -18.73
N PRO A 221 1.94 -10.15 -18.23
CA PRO A 221 0.99 -9.18 -18.79
C PRO A 221 1.44 -7.74 -18.52
N SER A 222 0.86 -6.79 -19.25
CA SER A 222 0.99 -5.36 -18.94
C SER A 222 0.10 -4.97 -17.75
N PHE A 223 0.41 -3.85 -17.08
CA PHE A 223 -0.45 -3.32 -16.02
C PHE A 223 -1.86 -2.95 -16.50
N GLN A 224 -1.99 -2.44 -17.73
CA GLN A 224 -3.29 -2.20 -18.37
C GLN A 224 -4.12 -3.49 -18.45
N GLN A 225 -3.52 -4.58 -18.93
CA GLN A 225 -4.19 -5.88 -19.03
C GLN A 225 -4.58 -6.39 -17.64
N LEU A 226 -3.68 -6.30 -16.66
CA LEU A 226 -3.94 -6.70 -15.28
C LEU A 226 -5.12 -5.93 -14.66
N ALA A 227 -5.16 -4.61 -14.84
CA ALA A 227 -6.24 -3.79 -14.31
C ALA A 227 -7.59 -4.19 -14.92
N GLN A 228 -7.63 -4.45 -16.23
CA GLN A 228 -8.85 -4.90 -16.91
C GLN A 228 -9.28 -6.30 -16.46
N ASP A 229 -8.34 -7.25 -16.38
CA ASP A 229 -8.63 -8.63 -16.00
C ASP A 229 -9.19 -8.72 -14.59
N ILE A 230 -8.61 -7.97 -13.65
CA ILE A 230 -9.08 -7.96 -12.26
C ILE A 230 -10.46 -7.32 -12.14
N ARG A 231 -10.75 -6.25 -12.89
CA ARG A 231 -12.11 -5.67 -12.96
C ARG A 231 -13.13 -6.68 -13.49
N ASN A 232 -12.78 -7.41 -14.55
CA ASN A 232 -13.65 -8.44 -15.12
C ASN A 232 -13.92 -9.58 -14.12
N ILE A 233 -12.87 -10.04 -13.43
CA ILE A 233 -12.98 -11.05 -12.38
C ILE A 233 -13.86 -10.54 -11.23
N LEU A 234 -13.65 -9.30 -10.79
CA LEU A 234 -14.46 -8.71 -9.72
C LEU A 234 -15.94 -8.64 -10.10
N HIS A 235 -16.24 -8.18 -11.31
CA HIS A 235 -17.60 -8.14 -11.84
C HIS A 235 -18.23 -9.54 -11.93
N GLN A 236 -17.47 -10.54 -12.38
CA GLN A 236 -17.94 -11.93 -12.42
C GLN A 236 -18.29 -12.46 -11.02
N LEU A 237 -17.41 -12.23 -10.03
CA LEU A 237 -17.64 -12.65 -8.65
C LEU A 237 -18.89 -11.99 -8.04
N GLU A 238 -19.15 -10.74 -8.42
CA GLU A 238 -20.35 -10.01 -7.99
C GLU A 238 -21.64 -10.62 -8.57
N ILE A 239 -21.63 -10.99 -9.86
CA ILE A 239 -22.75 -11.68 -10.50
C ILE A 239 -22.99 -13.03 -9.84
N GLU A 240 -21.94 -13.84 -9.65
CA GLU A 240 -22.04 -15.16 -9.02
C GLU A 240 -22.60 -15.05 -7.59
N GLN A 241 -22.15 -14.06 -6.83
CA GLN A 241 -22.65 -13.80 -5.49
C GLN A 241 -24.14 -13.40 -5.50
N GLN A 242 -24.57 -12.58 -6.46
CA GLN A 242 -25.96 -12.16 -6.58
C GLN A 242 -26.87 -13.33 -6.99
N GLN A 243 -26.44 -14.14 -7.95
CA GLN A 243 -27.16 -15.35 -8.37
C GLN A 243 -27.31 -16.34 -7.22
N HIS A 244 -26.24 -16.56 -6.43
CA HIS A 244 -26.29 -17.43 -5.28
C HIS A 244 -27.28 -16.93 -4.21
N LYS A 245 -27.32 -15.61 -3.95
CA LYS A 245 -28.32 -15.02 -3.03
C LYS A 245 -29.76 -15.23 -3.52
N LEU A 246 -30.01 -15.05 -4.82
CA LEU A 246 -31.34 -15.26 -5.41
C LEU A 246 -31.76 -16.73 -5.31
N TYR A 247 -30.85 -17.66 -5.58
CA TYR A 247 -31.10 -19.10 -5.44
C TYR A 247 -31.50 -19.48 -4.01
N LEU A 248 -30.79 -18.98 -3.00
CA LEU A 248 -31.11 -19.23 -1.59
C LEU A 248 -32.47 -18.64 -1.17
N GLN A 249 -32.82 -17.46 -1.68
CA GLN A 249 -34.13 -16.86 -1.43
C GLN A 249 -35.26 -17.70 -2.02
N GLN A 250 -35.09 -18.22 -3.23
CA GLN A 250 -36.08 -19.10 -3.88
C GLN A 250 -36.32 -20.39 -3.09
N GLN A 251 -35.27 -20.99 -2.52
CA GLN A 251 -35.39 -22.18 -1.68
C GLN A 251 -36.14 -21.91 -0.38
N GLN A 252 -35.92 -20.76 0.25
CA GLN A 252 -36.63 -20.37 1.46
C GLN A 252 -38.12 -20.12 1.19
N THR A 253 -38.46 -19.50 0.06
CA THR A 253 -39.87 -19.30 -0.34
C THR A 253 -40.57 -20.61 -0.69
N SER A 254 -39.90 -21.54 -1.38
CA SER A 254 -40.49 -22.84 -1.73
C SER A 254 -40.69 -23.77 -0.51
N SER A 255 -39.88 -23.62 0.53
CA SER A 255 -40.06 -24.36 1.79
C SER A 255 -41.16 -23.80 2.69
N ALA A 256 -41.54 -22.52 2.51
CA ALA A 256 -42.64 -21.92 3.27
C ALA A 256 -44.02 -22.31 2.70
N ASP A 257 -44.11 -22.55 1.38
CA ASP A 257 -45.36 -22.96 0.74
C ASP A 257 -45.74 -24.42 1.05
N ASP A 258 -44.79 -25.29 1.38
CA ASP A 258 -45.05 -26.71 1.71
C ASP A 258 -45.42 -26.94 3.20
N ASP A 259 -45.13 -25.95 4.08
CA ASP A 259 -45.50 -25.97 5.50
C ASP A 259 -46.88 -25.30 5.75
N THR A 260 -47.41 -24.57 4.75
CA THR A 260 -48.72 -23.91 4.86
C THR A 260 -49.90 -24.89 4.71
N THR A 261 -49.65 -26.12 4.25
CA THR A 261 -50.67 -27.18 4.11
C THR A 261 -50.84 -28.06 5.36
N ILE A 262 -50.00 -27.94 6.39
CA ILE A 262 -50.06 -28.81 7.58
C ILE A 262 -50.42 -28.07 8.88
N VAL A 263 -50.32 -26.74 8.96
CA VAL A 263 -50.58 -26.00 10.21
C VAL A 263 -52.05 -25.55 10.39
N GLU A 264 -52.93 -25.64 9.38
CA GLU A 264 -54.33 -25.19 9.51
C GLU A 264 -55.32 -26.20 10.12
N ARG A 265 -54.88 -27.34 10.67
CA ARG A 265 -55.79 -28.31 11.33
C ARG A 265 -55.65 -28.47 12.83
N TYR A 266 -54.80 -27.71 13.50
CA TYR A 266 -54.78 -27.73 14.96
C TYR A 266 -55.05 -26.36 15.59
N SER A 267 -56.12 -26.37 16.38
CA SER A 267 -56.38 -25.45 17.49
C SER A 267 -57.05 -24.13 17.16
N ALA A 268 -58.32 -24.25 16.78
CA ALA A 268 -59.33 -23.41 17.41
C ALA A 268 -59.25 -23.58 18.95
N ASP A 269 -59.48 -22.46 19.63
CA ASP A 269 -59.80 -22.34 21.05
C ASP A 269 -58.63 -22.16 22.05
N ARG A 270 -58.28 -20.88 22.31
CA ARG A 270 -58.44 -20.32 23.67
C ARG A 270 -58.26 -18.79 23.74
N ARG A 271 -59.39 -18.19 24.09
CA ARG A 271 -59.64 -16.91 24.78
C ARG A 271 -58.65 -16.59 25.93
N ILE A 272 -58.28 -15.29 26.06
CA ILE A 272 -58.31 -14.43 27.30
C ILE A 272 -57.04 -13.59 27.64
N LYS A 273 -57.30 -12.26 27.68
CA LYS A 273 -56.85 -11.13 28.54
C LYS A 273 -55.51 -10.38 28.36
N ARG A 274 -55.72 -9.05 28.25
CA ARG A 274 -54.85 -7.88 28.46
C ARG A 274 -54.26 -7.79 29.89
N LEU A 275 -53.13 -7.08 30.01
CA LEU A 275 -52.76 -5.97 30.93
C LEU A 275 -51.21 -5.91 30.98
N SER A 276 -50.50 -4.89 30.45
CA SER A 276 -50.27 -3.49 30.89
C SER A 276 -48.93 -3.27 31.65
N THR A 277 -48.15 -2.26 31.18
CA THR A 277 -47.18 -1.40 31.92
C THR A 277 -45.91 -2.08 32.48
N THR A 278 -44.68 -1.52 32.47
CA THR A 278 -44.26 -0.15 32.83
C THR A 278 -42.80 0.10 32.38
N SER A 279 -42.48 1.36 32.08
CA SER A 279 -41.15 1.94 31.88
C SER A 279 -40.43 2.23 33.22
N MET A 280 -39.10 2.17 33.26
CA MET A 280 -38.31 2.97 34.20
C MET A 280 -36.94 3.38 33.64
N SER A 281 -36.60 4.62 33.93
CA SER A 281 -35.41 5.42 33.63
C SER A 281 -34.45 5.52 34.83
N SER A 282 -33.16 5.76 34.59
CA SER A 282 -32.20 6.58 35.41
C SER A 282 -30.80 6.42 34.82
N SER A 283 -30.13 7.46 34.27
CA SER A 283 -29.42 8.59 34.91
C SER A 283 -28.12 8.21 35.64
N GLY A 284 -27.00 8.77 35.18
CA GLY A 284 -25.71 8.75 35.87
C GLY A 284 -24.62 9.50 35.10
N SER A 285 -24.42 10.77 35.45
CA SER A 285 -23.36 11.67 34.95
C SER A 285 -22.23 11.79 35.97
N ILE A 286 -20.97 11.75 35.52
CA ILE A 286 -19.76 12.31 36.14
C ILE A 286 -18.85 12.66 34.94
N GLY A 287 -18.33 13.86 34.68
CA GLY A 287 -17.90 14.96 35.53
C GLY A 287 -16.38 15.08 35.43
N GLY A 288 -15.87 15.96 34.54
CA GLY A 288 -14.42 16.21 34.40
C GLY A 288 -14.12 17.41 33.49
N GLN A 289 -14.04 18.59 34.09
CA GLN A 289 -13.56 19.84 33.48
C GLN A 289 -12.03 19.81 33.30
N TYR A 290 -11.53 20.32 32.17
CA TYR A 290 -10.22 20.97 32.11
C TYR A 290 -10.29 22.26 31.30
N ILE A 291 -9.51 23.22 31.80
CA ILE A 291 -9.49 24.66 31.55
C ILE A 291 -8.86 24.97 30.19
N THR A 292 -9.45 25.89 29.42
CA THR A 292 -8.88 26.42 28.18
C THR A 292 -8.22 27.78 28.42
N THR A 293 -7.01 27.96 27.91
CA THR A 293 -6.44 29.28 27.56
C THR A 293 -5.59 29.17 26.29
N PRO A 294 -5.52 30.22 25.45
CA PRO A 294 -5.29 30.07 24.02
C PRO A 294 -3.82 30.27 23.65
N HIS A 295 -3.24 29.32 22.94
CA HIS A 295 -2.12 29.58 22.04
C HIS A 295 -2.43 28.94 20.69
N ARG A 296 -2.50 29.76 19.64
CA ARG A 296 -2.58 29.33 18.24
C ARG A 296 -1.33 28.50 17.92
N GLN A 297 -1.40 27.19 18.15
CA GLN A 297 -0.62 26.23 17.38
C GLN A 297 -1.46 25.90 16.16
N SER A 298 -0.93 26.14 14.98
CA SER A 298 -1.49 25.62 13.74
C SER A 298 -1.44 24.08 13.81
N GLU A 299 -2.57 23.45 14.07
CA GLU A 299 -2.77 22.00 14.26
C GLU A 299 -2.50 21.14 13.01
N ASN A 300 -1.91 21.72 11.95
CA ASN A 300 -2.03 21.16 10.61
C ASN A 300 -0.77 20.52 10.03
N ILE A 301 0.33 20.40 10.78
CA ILE A 301 1.56 19.75 10.30
C ILE A 301 2.01 18.68 11.30
N GLN A 302 1.89 17.41 10.94
CA GLN A 302 2.47 16.30 11.69
C GLN A 302 3.85 15.96 11.12
N LEU A 303 4.90 15.99 11.95
CA LEU A 303 6.26 15.60 11.58
C LEU A 303 6.50 14.13 11.94
N LEU A 304 6.77 13.29 10.94
CA LEU A 304 7.24 11.92 11.14
C LEU A 304 8.77 11.91 10.95
N PHE A 305 9.52 11.53 11.98
CA PHE A 305 10.98 11.48 11.94
C PHE A 305 11.47 10.03 11.73
N GLY A 306 12.33 9.82 10.74
CA GLY A 306 13.15 8.60 10.57
C GLY A 306 14.61 8.87 10.94
N ARG A 307 15.32 7.85 11.45
CA ARG A 307 16.75 7.92 11.79
C ARG A 307 17.49 6.79 11.08
N ASP A 308 18.49 7.14 10.28
CA ASP A 308 19.48 6.20 9.78
C ASP A 308 20.43 5.81 10.94
N ARG A 309 20.88 4.55 10.97
CA ARG A 309 21.81 4.04 11.99
C ARG A 309 23.27 4.12 11.56
N ASP A 310 23.54 4.36 10.28
CA ASP A 310 24.91 4.39 9.74
C ASP A 310 25.32 5.74 9.11
N ASP A 311 24.41 6.73 9.04
CA ASP A 311 24.70 8.13 8.66
C ASP A 311 23.86 9.12 9.49
N GLU A 312 24.39 10.30 9.83
CA GLU A 312 23.71 11.32 10.68
C GLU A 312 22.47 12.00 10.04
N ASP A 313 22.04 11.54 8.87
CA ASP A 313 20.94 12.10 8.09
C ASP A 313 19.58 11.59 8.61
N ALA A 314 19.03 12.25 9.64
CA ALA A 314 17.62 12.11 9.98
C ALA A 314 16.75 12.83 8.93
N TYR A 315 15.73 12.16 8.39
CA TYR A 315 14.73 12.79 7.52
C TYR A 315 13.40 12.93 8.24
N ALA A 316 12.67 13.99 7.90
CA ALA A 316 11.32 14.21 8.39
C ALA A 316 10.33 14.34 7.23
N VAL A 317 9.20 13.64 7.35
CA VAL A 317 8.04 13.86 6.49
C VAL A 317 7.14 14.84 7.22
N ALA A 318 6.93 16.01 6.64
CA ALA A 318 5.90 16.93 7.12
C ALA A 318 4.60 16.62 6.38
N VAL A 319 3.59 16.25 7.16
CA VAL A 319 2.32 15.76 6.66
C VAL A 319 1.26 16.81 6.95
N ASN A 320 0.65 17.36 5.91
CA ASN A 320 -0.36 18.43 6.04
C ASN A 320 -1.78 17.83 6.07
N SER A 321 -2.55 18.17 7.10
CA SER A 321 -3.93 17.71 7.30
C SER A 321 -5.00 18.57 6.63
N SER A 322 -4.65 19.73 6.03
CA SER A 322 -5.61 20.64 5.41
C SER A 322 -5.32 20.84 3.92
N ALA A 323 -6.23 20.33 3.08
CA ALA A 323 -6.34 20.70 1.68
C ALA A 323 -7.02 22.06 1.55
N ASP A 324 -6.39 23.12 2.08
CA ASP A 324 -6.75 24.49 1.76
C ASP A 324 -5.65 25.46 2.21
N ILE A 325 -5.20 26.27 1.25
CA ILE A 325 -4.76 27.66 1.38
C ILE A 325 -3.24 28.03 1.42
N PHE A 326 -2.96 28.98 0.51
CA PHE A 326 -1.90 30.02 0.34
C PHE A 326 -0.47 29.70 -0.14
N SER A 327 -0.26 30.05 -1.42
CA SER A 327 0.85 30.88 -1.90
C SER A 327 1.33 31.90 -0.86
N THR A 328 2.61 31.82 -0.48
CA THR A 328 3.45 32.99 -0.11
C THR A 328 4.93 32.73 -0.43
N THR A 329 5.30 33.18 -1.62
CA THR A 329 6.49 33.98 -1.98
C THR A 329 7.66 34.11 -0.97
N ARG A 330 8.86 33.70 -1.40
CA ARG A 330 9.97 34.62 -1.73
C ARG A 330 11.10 33.90 -2.46
N LEU A 331 11.22 34.18 -3.76
CA LEU A 331 12.49 34.14 -4.46
C LEU A 331 13.45 35.09 -3.73
N LEU A 332 14.59 34.59 -3.26
CA LEU A 332 15.65 35.45 -2.75
C LEU A 332 16.42 36.10 -3.91
N PRO A 333 17.01 37.30 -3.68
CA PRO A 333 17.34 38.26 -4.73
C PRO A 333 18.59 37.89 -5.52
N LYS A 334 18.68 38.46 -6.73
CA LYS A 334 19.89 38.53 -7.55
C LYS A 334 21.11 38.87 -6.71
N TYR A 335 22.19 38.12 -6.93
CA TYR A 335 23.56 38.50 -6.53
C TYR A 335 23.81 39.95 -6.94
N THR A 336 23.97 40.83 -5.95
CA THR A 336 24.63 42.12 -6.14
C THR A 336 26.11 41.92 -5.87
N GLU A 337 26.91 42.17 -6.90
CA GLU A 337 28.34 42.43 -6.81
C GLU A 337 28.64 43.46 -5.71
N THR A 338 29.63 43.22 -4.85
CA THR A 338 30.58 44.28 -4.48
C THR A 338 31.84 43.73 -3.78
N SER A 339 32.96 44.19 -4.35
CA SER A 339 34.22 44.56 -3.70
C SER A 339 34.97 43.52 -2.86
N ILE A 340 35.92 42.85 -3.50
CA ILE A 340 37.24 42.66 -2.89
C ILE A 340 37.94 44.01 -2.99
N ALA A 341 38.14 44.64 -1.82
CA ALA A 341 39.07 45.76 -1.67
C ALA A 341 40.46 45.21 -1.30
N GLU A 342 41.45 45.90 -1.83
CA GLU A 342 42.89 45.73 -1.67
C GLU A 342 43.38 46.04 -0.23
N ASP A 343 44.69 45.85 -0.08
CA ASP A 343 45.61 46.25 1.00
C ASP A 343 45.86 45.19 2.09
N ALA A 344 47.08 44.74 2.37
CA ALA A 344 48.44 45.08 1.90
C ALA A 344 49.41 43.92 2.23
#